data_AF-A0A7V4PIR3-F1
#
_entry.id   AF-A0A7V4PIR3-F1
#
_cell.length_a   1.000
_cell.length_b   1.000
_cell.length_c   1.000
_cell.angle_alpha   90.00
_cell.angle_beta   90.00
_cell.angle_gamma   90.00
#
_symmetry.space_group_name_H-M   'P 1'
#
loop_
_entity.id
_entity.type
_entity.pdbx_description
1 polymer ?
#
loop_
_entity_poly.entity_id
_entity_poly.type
_entity_poly.pdbx_seq_one_letter_code
_entity_poly.pdbx_strand_id
1 'polypeptide(L)'
;MGGYRYLYGPVPSRRLGRSLGIDLVPHKVCTYDCIYCQIGKTTKKTMERKEYVPTQEVLKEIERFLSEETFPPNYLSLSGSGEPTLHSKIGTVIQSIKKLTSIPVAVLTNGSLLFMEEVRQDLRNADVVLPSLDAVTPEVFFKVNRPLCLLSIEKVIEGLIQFRKTYEGQIWLEILFCKGINDSEEEILRMREVVEQIEPDQIHLNTVVRPPSERWASPLNQEEMEKIRDLFGERATVISEFDRHPVLLDQEDSKEKILKILKRRPLSLTDLSRGMKIPKEELERTLQALIVERKIKKRCFESETYYEISEGP
;
A
#
# COMPACT_ATOMS: atom_id res chain seq x y z
N MET A 1 1.04 1.82 -28.92
CA MET A 1 -0.27 1.58 -28.27
C MET A 1 0.03 0.80 -27.00
N GLY A 2 -0.18 1.23 -25.77
CA GLY A 2 -0.81 2.41 -25.16
C GLY A 2 -1.03 1.99 -23.71
N GLY A 3 0.06 1.98 -22.92
CA GLY A 3 0.11 1.34 -21.59
C GLY A 3 -0.94 1.87 -20.62
N TYR A 4 -1.27 1.07 -19.61
CA TYR A 4 -2.16 1.47 -18.52
C TYR A 4 -1.63 2.70 -17.77
N ARG A 5 -2.50 3.68 -17.53
CA ARG A 5 -2.18 4.93 -16.80
C ARG A 5 -2.57 4.83 -15.33
N TYR A 6 -3.70 4.19 -15.05
CA TYR A 6 -4.28 4.07 -13.71
C TYR A 6 -4.11 2.67 -13.13
N LEU A 7 -3.78 1.68 -13.96
CA LEU A 7 -3.45 0.33 -13.50
C LEU A 7 -1.95 0.10 -13.43
N TYR A 8 -1.52 -0.70 -12.46
CA TYR A 8 -0.15 -1.18 -12.36
C TYR A 8 -0.10 -2.63 -11.86
N GLY A 9 0.92 -3.36 -12.31
CA GLY A 9 1.00 -4.80 -12.06
C GLY A 9 0.21 -5.62 -13.09
N PRO A 10 -0.30 -6.81 -12.72
CA PRO A 10 -0.32 -7.36 -11.37
C PRO A 10 1.08 -7.59 -10.78
N VAL A 11 1.23 -7.34 -9.47
CA VAL A 11 2.50 -7.50 -8.75
C VAL A 11 2.33 -8.45 -7.56
N PRO A 12 3.41 -9.10 -7.10
CA PRO A 12 3.40 -9.78 -5.82
C PRO A 12 3.09 -8.79 -4.68
N SER A 13 2.12 -9.19 -3.87
CA SER A 13 1.73 -8.58 -2.60
C SER A 13 2.10 -9.55 -1.48
N ARG A 14 2.63 -9.02 -0.37
CA ARG A 14 3.00 -9.81 0.82
C ARG A 14 1.80 -10.46 1.51
N ARG A 15 0.58 -10.01 1.19
CA ARG A 15 -0.66 -10.36 1.89
C ARG A 15 -1.85 -10.68 0.97
N LEU A 16 -1.79 -10.27 -0.30
CA LEU A 16 -2.88 -10.44 -1.28
C LEU A 16 -2.49 -11.33 -2.46
N GLY A 17 -1.38 -12.07 -2.37
CA GLY A 17 -0.87 -12.86 -3.49
C GLY A 17 -0.51 -12.00 -4.71
N ARG A 18 -0.93 -12.40 -5.92
CA ARG A 18 -0.78 -11.59 -7.13
C ARG A 18 -1.94 -10.60 -7.22
N SER A 19 -1.67 -9.30 -7.06
CA SER A 19 -2.72 -8.27 -7.08
C SER A 19 -2.48 -7.22 -8.16
N LEU A 20 -3.55 -6.81 -8.84
CA LEU A 20 -3.54 -5.65 -9.74
C LEU A 20 -3.82 -4.38 -8.94
N GLY A 21 -2.92 -3.40 -9.04
CA GLY A 21 -3.11 -2.10 -8.40
C GLY A 21 -3.94 -1.15 -9.27
N ILE A 22 -4.86 -0.41 -8.63
CA ILE A 22 -5.70 0.61 -9.24
C ILE A 22 -5.46 1.93 -8.52
N ASP A 23 -4.84 2.89 -9.20
CA ASP A 23 -4.55 4.23 -8.70
C ASP A 23 -5.75 5.17 -8.91
N LEU A 24 -6.34 5.63 -7.80
CA LEU A 24 -7.47 6.58 -7.84
C LEU A 24 -7.08 8.03 -7.55
N VAL A 25 -5.81 8.29 -7.24
CA VAL A 25 -5.32 9.63 -6.90
C VAL A 25 -3.96 9.91 -7.56
N PRO A 26 -3.63 11.17 -7.86
CA PRO A 26 -2.30 11.56 -8.30
C PRO A 26 -1.22 11.19 -7.28
N HIS A 27 0.02 11.12 -7.77
CA HIS A 27 1.18 10.78 -6.96
C HIS A 27 1.29 11.67 -5.72
N LYS A 28 1.29 11.02 -4.56
CA LYS A 28 1.46 11.57 -3.22
C LYS A 28 0.42 12.61 -2.81
N VAL A 29 -0.81 12.48 -3.31
CA VAL A 29 -2.01 13.12 -2.74
C VAL A 29 -2.54 12.25 -1.59
N CYS A 30 -2.44 12.74 -0.36
CA CYS A 30 -2.73 11.94 0.83
C CYS A 30 -3.17 12.84 2.00
N THR A 31 -3.80 12.27 3.03
CA THR A 31 -4.11 12.97 4.29
C THR A 31 -2.91 13.01 5.25
N TYR A 32 -1.93 12.12 5.04
CA TYR A 32 -0.72 11.95 5.85
C TYR A 32 0.55 12.31 5.07
N ASP A 33 1.67 12.47 5.79
CA ASP A 33 3.03 12.55 5.24
C ASP A 33 3.96 11.61 6.00
N CYS A 34 3.63 10.31 6.00
CA CYS A 34 4.31 9.31 6.82
C CYS A 34 5.82 9.27 6.55
N ILE A 35 6.61 9.18 7.61
CA ILE A 35 8.09 9.15 7.55
C ILE A 35 8.64 7.91 6.85
N TYR A 36 7.87 6.82 6.88
CA TYR A 36 8.25 5.53 6.32
C TYR A 36 7.74 5.35 4.87
N CYS A 37 7.02 6.31 4.30
CA CYS A 37 6.31 6.11 3.04
C CYS A 37 7.29 5.80 1.89
N GLN A 38 7.25 4.58 1.37
CA GLN A 38 8.13 4.11 0.27
C GLN A 38 7.95 4.88 -1.05
N ILE A 39 6.85 5.63 -1.18
CA ILE A 39 6.47 6.38 -2.39
C ILE A 39 7.05 7.82 -2.34
N GLY A 40 7.57 8.24 -1.18
CA GLY A 40 8.16 9.56 -0.99
C GLY A 40 7.28 10.51 -0.17
N LYS A 41 7.63 11.80 -0.22
CA LYS A 41 6.96 12.86 0.56
C LYS A 41 5.64 13.28 -0.06
N THR A 42 4.68 13.64 0.77
CA THR A 42 3.34 14.06 0.33
C THR A 42 3.41 15.37 -0.43
N THR A 43 2.94 15.37 -1.68
CA THR A 43 2.96 16.52 -2.60
C THR A 43 1.78 17.44 -2.36
N LYS A 44 0.62 16.86 -2.01
CA LYS A 44 -0.58 17.57 -1.60
C LYS A 44 -1.21 16.87 -0.41
N LYS A 45 -1.11 17.50 0.76
CA LYS A 45 -1.78 17.05 1.99
C LYS A 45 -3.20 17.61 2.03
N THR A 46 -4.22 16.76 2.02
CA THR A 46 -5.63 17.21 1.92
C THR A 46 -6.61 16.16 2.45
N MET A 47 -7.78 16.61 2.90
CA MET A 47 -8.95 15.77 3.20
C MET A 47 -10.09 16.00 2.20
N GLU A 48 -9.90 16.87 1.21
CA GLU A 48 -10.88 17.18 0.16
C GLU A 48 -11.11 15.95 -0.70
N ARG A 49 -12.31 15.37 -0.61
CA ARG A 49 -12.74 14.27 -1.47
C ARG A 49 -13.27 14.81 -2.80
N LYS A 50 -12.75 14.31 -3.92
CA LYS A 50 -13.23 14.64 -5.27
C LYS A 50 -12.85 13.57 -6.27
N GLU A 51 -13.30 13.71 -7.52
CA GLU A 51 -12.86 12.85 -8.61
C GLU A 51 -11.44 13.26 -9.04
N TYR A 52 -10.43 12.63 -8.43
CA TYR A 52 -9.02 12.98 -8.62
C TYR A 52 -8.45 12.47 -9.95
N VAL A 53 -9.00 11.38 -10.47
CA VAL A 53 -8.76 10.86 -11.82
C VAL A 53 -10.09 10.52 -12.48
N PRO A 54 -10.24 10.60 -13.81
CA PRO A 54 -11.53 10.32 -14.46
C PRO A 54 -11.97 8.87 -14.23
N THR A 55 -13.07 8.66 -13.49
CA THR A 55 -13.56 7.34 -13.09
C THR A 55 -13.85 6.46 -14.31
N GLN A 56 -14.40 7.06 -15.37
CA GLN A 56 -14.71 6.34 -16.61
C GLN A 56 -13.44 5.80 -17.31
N GLU A 57 -12.34 6.53 -17.26
CA GLU A 57 -11.07 6.06 -17.85
C GLU A 57 -10.45 4.94 -17.02
N VAL A 58 -10.58 4.98 -15.69
CA VAL A 58 -10.19 3.87 -14.81
C VAL A 58 -11.00 2.61 -15.14
N LEU A 59 -12.32 2.73 -15.27
CA LEU A 59 -13.18 1.58 -15.58
C LEU A 59 -12.88 0.97 -16.95
N LYS A 60 -12.66 1.79 -17.98
CA LYS A 60 -12.21 1.32 -19.31
C LYS A 60 -10.89 0.56 -19.24
N GLU A 61 -9.93 1.04 -18.46
CA GLU A 61 -8.67 0.32 -18.26
C GLU A 61 -8.88 -1.02 -17.56
N ILE A 62 -9.77 -1.08 -16.56
CA ILE A 62 -10.10 -2.33 -15.85
C ILE A 62 -10.78 -3.33 -16.80
N GLU A 63 -11.77 -2.88 -17.57
CA GLU A 63 -12.46 -3.71 -18.56
C GLU A 63 -11.48 -4.27 -19.60
N ARG A 64 -10.61 -3.41 -20.14
CA ARG A 64 -9.55 -3.82 -21.07
C ARG A 64 -8.65 -4.88 -20.44
N PHE A 65 -8.14 -4.62 -19.24
CA PHE A 65 -7.27 -5.56 -18.53
C PHE A 65 -7.95 -6.93 -18.33
N LEU A 66 -9.20 -6.93 -17.85
CA LEU A 66 -9.96 -8.16 -17.62
C LEU A 66 -10.25 -8.93 -18.91
N SER A 67 -10.34 -8.25 -20.07
CA SER A 67 -10.55 -8.90 -21.37
C SER A 67 -9.26 -9.49 -21.98
N GLU A 68 -8.11 -8.92 -21.63
CA GLU A 68 -6.79 -9.33 -22.15
C GLU A 68 -6.10 -10.37 -21.26
N GLU A 69 -6.36 -10.34 -19.95
CA GLU A 69 -5.65 -11.15 -18.96
C GLU A 69 -6.11 -12.60 -18.97
N THR A 70 -5.16 -13.51 -19.23
CA THR A 70 -5.41 -14.97 -19.26
C THR A 70 -5.23 -15.62 -17.89
N PHE A 71 -4.46 -14.98 -17.00
CA PHE A 71 -4.28 -15.44 -15.63
C PHE A 71 -4.80 -14.39 -14.66
N PRO A 72 -6.01 -14.55 -14.09
CA PRO A 72 -6.61 -13.51 -13.25
C PRO A 72 -5.78 -13.28 -11.97
N PRO A 73 -5.62 -12.03 -11.50
CA PRO A 73 -5.03 -11.75 -10.21
C PRO A 73 -5.89 -12.30 -9.08
N ASN A 74 -5.28 -12.55 -7.92
CA ASN A 74 -5.98 -12.91 -6.69
C ASN A 74 -6.86 -11.76 -6.19
N TYR A 75 -6.45 -10.51 -6.39
CA TYR A 75 -7.18 -9.31 -5.98
C TYR A 75 -7.06 -8.16 -6.99
N LEU A 76 -8.06 -7.28 -6.98
CA LEU A 76 -8.00 -5.93 -7.54
C LEU A 76 -7.86 -4.93 -6.37
N SER A 77 -6.71 -4.29 -6.24
CA SER A 77 -6.35 -3.44 -5.10
C SER A 77 -6.44 -1.95 -5.41
N LEU A 78 -7.43 -1.27 -4.84
CA LEU A 78 -7.51 0.20 -4.82
C LEU A 78 -6.47 0.73 -3.84
N SER A 79 -5.35 1.21 -4.39
CA SER A 79 -4.11 1.49 -3.63
C SER A 79 -3.09 2.25 -4.49
N GLY A 80 -1.89 2.48 -3.96
CA GLY A 80 -0.73 2.89 -4.75
C GLY A 80 -0.35 4.33 -4.47
N SER A 81 -0.76 5.25 -5.32
CA SER A 81 -0.15 6.58 -5.44
C SER A 81 -0.46 7.54 -4.29
N GLY A 82 -1.39 7.23 -3.40
CA GLY A 82 -1.81 8.11 -2.31
C GLY A 82 -2.92 7.47 -1.48
N GLU A 83 -3.76 8.28 -0.84
CA GLU A 83 -4.90 7.78 -0.07
C GLU A 83 -6.12 7.58 -0.99
N PRO A 84 -6.53 6.34 -1.32
CA PRO A 84 -7.58 6.10 -2.30
C PRO A 84 -8.96 6.60 -1.84
N THR A 85 -9.25 6.68 -0.54
CA THR A 85 -10.55 7.17 -0.03
C THR A 85 -10.78 8.67 -0.29
N LEU A 86 -9.73 9.42 -0.68
CA LEU A 86 -9.87 10.78 -1.19
C LEU A 86 -10.62 10.83 -2.54
N HIS A 87 -10.67 9.72 -3.30
CA HIS A 87 -11.45 9.67 -4.52
C HIS A 87 -12.94 9.55 -4.21
N SER A 88 -13.72 10.60 -4.45
CA SER A 88 -15.15 10.64 -4.09
C SER A 88 -16.04 9.66 -4.87
N LYS A 89 -15.49 9.00 -5.89
CA LYS A 89 -16.18 7.97 -6.69
C LYS A 89 -15.66 6.56 -6.42
N ILE A 90 -14.89 6.34 -5.35
CA ILE A 90 -14.35 5.02 -5.00
C ILE A 90 -15.45 3.96 -4.86
N GLY A 91 -16.59 4.29 -4.25
CA GLY A 91 -17.73 3.36 -4.16
C GLY A 91 -18.31 2.99 -5.51
N THR A 92 -18.36 3.92 -6.47
CA THR A 92 -18.77 3.65 -7.86
C THR A 92 -17.78 2.72 -8.56
N VAL A 93 -16.47 2.89 -8.34
CA VAL A 93 -15.44 2.01 -8.90
C VAL A 93 -15.62 0.58 -8.36
N ILE A 94 -15.73 0.43 -7.04
CA ILE A 94 -15.94 -0.87 -6.38
C ILE A 94 -17.19 -1.55 -6.95
N GLN A 95 -18.34 -0.87 -6.95
CA GLN A 95 -19.59 -1.42 -7.47
C GLN A 95 -19.50 -1.83 -8.95
N SER A 96 -18.76 -1.08 -9.76
CA SER A 96 -18.58 -1.40 -11.18
C SER A 96 -17.70 -2.63 -11.36
N ILE A 97 -16.60 -2.73 -10.61
CA ILE A 97 -15.73 -3.92 -10.62
C ILE A 97 -16.52 -5.18 -10.24
N LYS A 98 -17.34 -5.11 -9.17
CA LYS A 98 -18.16 -6.25 -8.73
C LYS A 98 -19.21 -6.70 -9.76
N LYS A 99 -19.58 -5.85 -10.72
CA LYS A 99 -20.44 -6.21 -11.86
C LYS A 99 -19.67 -6.83 -13.02
N LEU A 100 -18.39 -6.50 -13.16
CA LEU A 100 -17.53 -6.95 -14.26
C LEU A 100 -16.86 -8.30 -13.97
N THR A 101 -16.57 -8.61 -12.71
CA THR A 101 -15.80 -9.80 -12.34
C THR A 101 -16.11 -10.28 -10.92
N SER A 102 -15.80 -11.56 -10.66
CA SER A 102 -15.84 -12.17 -9.33
C SER A 102 -14.52 -12.04 -8.56
N ILE A 103 -13.46 -11.49 -9.18
CA ILE A 103 -12.18 -11.24 -8.49
C ILE A 103 -12.42 -10.30 -7.30
N PRO A 104 -11.93 -10.62 -6.08
CA PRO A 104 -12.19 -9.81 -4.91
C PRO A 104 -11.48 -8.45 -4.98
N VAL A 105 -12.17 -7.43 -4.46
CA VAL A 105 -11.68 -6.06 -4.38
C VAL A 105 -11.09 -5.80 -3.00
N ALA A 106 -9.83 -5.37 -2.98
CA ALA A 106 -9.12 -4.95 -1.78
C ALA A 106 -8.94 -3.43 -1.76
N VAL A 107 -9.11 -2.80 -0.60
CA VAL A 107 -8.85 -1.36 -0.42
C VAL A 107 -7.75 -1.18 0.61
N LEU A 108 -6.60 -0.63 0.20
CA LEU A 108 -5.53 -0.28 1.12
C LEU A 108 -5.67 1.20 1.45
N THR A 109 -5.97 1.51 2.71
CA THR A 109 -6.25 2.88 3.16
C THR A 109 -5.47 3.19 4.43
N ASN A 110 -5.09 4.44 4.62
CA ASN A 110 -4.49 4.89 5.87
C ASN A 110 -5.52 5.14 6.99
N GLY A 111 -6.80 4.81 6.76
CA GLY A 111 -7.89 4.88 7.75
C GLY A 111 -8.37 6.29 8.09
N SER A 112 -7.65 7.33 7.66
CA SER A 112 -7.83 8.71 8.12
C SER A 112 -9.22 9.30 7.90
N LEU A 113 -9.96 8.84 6.89
CA LEU A 113 -11.27 9.37 6.52
C LEU A 113 -12.43 8.46 6.95
N LEU A 114 -12.15 7.34 7.62
CA LEU A 114 -13.19 6.38 8.02
C LEU A 114 -14.15 6.94 9.07
N PHE A 115 -13.86 8.09 9.69
CA PHE A 115 -14.80 8.81 10.54
C PHE A 115 -15.97 9.43 9.76
N MET A 116 -15.83 9.60 8.44
CA MET A 116 -16.88 10.10 7.56
C MET A 116 -17.81 8.95 7.15
N GLU A 117 -19.12 9.08 7.42
CA GLU A 117 -20.12 8.05 7.06
C GLU A 117 -20.13 7.73 5.56
N GLU A 118 -20.03 8.74 4.71
CA GLU A 118 -19.95 8.59 3.26
C GLU A 118 -18.78 7.71 2.80
N VAL A 119 -17.62 7.79 3.46
CA VAL A 119 -16.46 6.93 3.14
C VAL A 119 -16.76 5.49 3.55
N ARG A 120 -17.35 5.28 4.73
CA ARG A 120 -17.76 3.93 5.18
C ARG A 120 -18.74 3.30 4.20
N GLN A 121 -19.74 4.05 3.75
CA GLN A 121 -20.72 3.60 2.76
C GLN A 121 -20.08 3.31 1.40
N ASP A 122 -19.10 4.09 0.96
CA ASP A 122 -18.39 3.83 -0.29
C ASP A 122 -17.58 2.53 -0.26
N LEU A 123 -17.02 2.16 0.90
CA LEU A 123 -16.20 0.96 1.06
C LEU A 123 -16.99 -0.32 1.36
N ARG A 124 -18.30 -0.22 1.64
CA ARG A 124 -19.14 -1.33 2.11
C ARG A 124 -19.11 -2.59 1.24
N ASN A 125 -18.88 -2.44 -0.08
CA ASN A 125 -18.92 -3.52 -1.05
C ASN A 125 -17.52 -4.07 -1.40
N ALA A 126 -16.45 -3.55 -0.77
CA ALA A 126 -15.13 -4.14 -0.89
C ALA A 126 -15.11 -5.49 -0.15
N ASP A 127 -14.38 -6.47 -0.67
CA ASP A 127 -14.27 -7.79 -0.05
C ASP A 127 -13.31 -7.79 1.15
N VAL A 128 -12.26 -6.96 1.06
CA VAL A 128 -11.31 -6.73 2.16
C VAL A 128 -10.88 -5.26 2.21
N VAL A 129 -10.84 -4.69 3.40
CA VAL A 129 -10.28 -3.37 3.66
C VAL A 129 -9.07 -3.53 4.58
N LEU A 130 -7.97 -2.90 4.19
CA LEU A 130 -6.70 -2.95 4.89
C LEU A 130 -6.37 -1.54 5.40
N PRO A 131 -6.97 -1.11 6.54
CA PRO A 131 -6.63 0.16 7.15
C PRO A 131 -5.26 0.11 7.84
N SER A 132 -4.53 1.22 7.83
CA SER A 132 -3.30 1.38 8.63
C SER A 132 -3.58 2.14 9.94
N LEU A 133 -3.00 1.70 11.05
CA LEU A 133 -3.02 2.38 12.36
C LEU A 133 -1.62 2.27 13.01
N ASP A 134 -0.75 3.24 12.74
CA ASP A 134 0.65 3.18 13.19
C ASP A 134 0.92 3.91 14.52
N ALA A 135 -0.10 4.58 15.07
CA ALA A 135 -0.02 5.26 16.34
C ALA A 135 -1.41 5.29 16.98
N VAL A 136 -1.47 5.43 18.30
CA VAL A 136 -2.71 5.65 19.06
C VAL A 136 -2.64 6.84 20.00
N THR A 137 -1.45 7.41 20.21
CA THR A 137 -1.29 8.68 20.93
C THR A 137 -1.00 9.86 19.99
N PRO A 138 -1.44 11.09 20.32
CA PRO A 138 -1.22 12.26 19.48
C PRO A 138 0.26 12.54 19.16
N GLU A 139 1.14 12.33 20.14
CA GLU A 139 2.58 12.57 19.98
C GLU A 139 3.19 11.62 18.95
N VAL A 140 2.94 10.31 19.08
CA VAL A 140 3.45 9.30 18.17
C VAL A 140 2.84 9.49 16.77
N PHE A 141 1.53 9.77 16.70
CA PHE A 141 0.83 10.02 15.44
C PHE A 141 1.42 11.19 14.67
N PHE A 142 1.78 12.29 15.37
CA PHE A 142 2.45 13.42 14.76
C PHE A 142 3.86 13.07 14.27
N LYS A 143 4.63 12.29 15.05
CA LYS A 143 5.98 11.86 14.67
C LYS A 143 5.98 10.95 13.44
N VAL A 144 5.10 9.95 13.41
CA VAL A 144 5.14 8.87 12.39
C VAL A 144 4.32 9.18 11.14
N ASN A 145 3.06 9.63 11.28
CA ASN A 145 2.16 9.85 10.13
C ASN A 145 2.10 11.31 9.68
N ARG A 146 2.48 12.27 10.53
CA ARG A 146 2.45 13.72 10.25
C ARG A 146 1.12 14.14 9.59
N PRO A 147 -0.02 13.99 10.29
CA PRO A 147 -1.34 14.21 9.72
C PRO A 147 -1.57 15.66 9.28
N LEU A 148 -2.65 15.90 8.53
CA LEU A 148 -3.17 17.25 8.35
C LEU A 148 -3.67 17.79 9.70
N CYS A 149 -3.44 19.07 10.00
CA CYS A 149 -3.69 19.67 11.32
C CYS A 149 -5.11 19.47 11.89
N LEU A 150 -6.12 19.25 11.01
CA LEU A 150 -7.52 19.07 11.40
C LEU A 150 -7.89 17.63 11.81
N LEU A 151 -6.95 16.70 11.64
CA LEU A 151 -7.15 15.28 11.87
C LEU A 151 -6.42 14.83 13.14
N SER A 152 -7.19 14.43 14.14
CA SER A 152 -6.67 13.90 15.40
C SER A 152 -6.72 12.37 15.39
N ILE A 153 -5.87 11.74 16.20
CA ILE A 153 -5.79 10.28 16.24
C ILE A 153 -7.08 9.66 16.80
N GLU A 154 -7.73 10.32 17.74
CA GLU A 154 -9.00 9.89 18.34
C GLU A 154 -10.11 9.79 17.28
N LYS A 155 -10.14 10.73 16.32
CA LYS A 155 -11.10 10.67 15.20
C LYS A 155 -10.83 9.48 14.28
N VAL A 156 -9.55 9.15 14.04
CA VAL A 156 -9.17 8.01 13.20
C VAL A 156 -9.58 6.70 13.88
N ILE A 157 -9.29 6.56 15.17
CA ILE A 157 -9.68 5.40 15.99
C ILE A 157 -11.19 5.24 16.03
N GLU A 158 -11.93 6.30 16.34
CA GLU A 158 -13.40 6.28 16.34
C GLU A 158 -13.94 5.89 14.96
N GLY A 159 -13.35 6.42 13.89
CA GLY A 159 -13.72 6.05 12.52
C GLY A 159 -13.54 4.56 12.22
N LEU A 160 -12.45 3.96 12.68
CA LEU A 160 -12.17 2.52 12.54
C LEU A 160 -13.18 1.67 13.33
N ILE A 161 -13.46 2.04 14.58
CA ILE A 161 -14.44 1.35 15.43
C ILE A 161 -15.84 1.43 14.80
N GLN A 162 -16.26 2.60 14.30
CA GLN A 162 -17.55 2.75 13.62
C GLN A 162 -17.60 2.01 12.28
N PHE A 163 -16.47 1.93 11.58
CA PHE A 163 -16.37 1.16 10.34
C PHE A 163 -16.58 -0.33 10.62
N ARG A 164 -15.93 -0.92 11.63
CA ARG A 164 -16.15 -2.34 12.01
C ARG A 164 -17.63 -2.65 12.29
N LYS A 165 -18.36 -1.75 12.96
CA LYS A 165 -19.78 -1.95 13.31
C LYS A 165 -20.70 -2.05 12.09
N THR A 166 -20.30 -1.46 10.97
CA THR A 166 -21.14 -1.34 9.76
C THR A 166 -20.60 -2.13 8.57
N TYR A 167 -19.32 -2.50 8.60
CA TYR A 167 -18.67 -3.26 7.54
C TYR A 167 -18.71 -4.77 7.82
N GLU A 168 -19.28 -5.50 6.87
CA GLU A 168 -19.47 -6.95 6.96
C GLU A 168 -18.34 -7.74 6.30
N GLY A 169 -17.45 -7.08 5.55
CA GLY A 169 -16.29 -7.72 4.94
C GLY A 169 -15.12 -7.91 5.92
N GLN A 170 -13.95 -8.28 5.37
CA GLN A 170 -12.77 -8.54 6.19
C GLN A 170 -11.95 -7.28 6.43
N ILE A 171 -11.57 -7.03 7.69
CA ILE A 171 -10.64 -5.98 8.08
C ILE A 171 -9.29 -6.61 8.41
N TRP A 172 -8.27 -6.31 7.61
CA TRP A 172 -6.88 -6.69 7.90
C TRP A 172 -6.10 -5.44 8.30
N LEU A 173 -6.02 -5.19 9.59
CA LEU A 173 -5.38 -3.99 10.13
C LEU A 173 -3.86 -4.06 9.94
N GLU A 174 -3.28 -3.07 9.28
CA GLU A 174 -1.82 -2.94 9.16
C GLU A 174 -1.27 -2.01 10.24
N ILE A 175 -0.19 -2.44 10.91
CA ILE A 175 0.55 -1.62 11.85
C ILE A 175 2.02 -1.66 11.44
N LEU A 176 2.58 -0.51 11.06
CA LEU A 176 3.99 -0.39 10.71
C LEU A 176 4.79 0.21 11.86
N PHE A 177 5.76 -0.54 12.37
CA PHE A 177 6.67 -0.10 13.42
C PHE A 177 7.95 0.53 12.86
N CYS A 178 8.27 1.73 13.35
CA CYS A 178 9.50 2.48 13.13
C CYS A 178 10.29 2.52 14.45
N LYS A 179 11.53 2.04 14.40
CA LYS A 179 12.37 1.89 15.59
C LYS A 179 12.60 3.22 16.30
N GLY A 180 12.39 3.25 17.61
CA GLY A 180 12.51 4.43 18.47
C GLY A 180 11.41 5.48 18.29
N ILE A 181 10.33 5.17 17.54
CA ILE A 181 9.24 6.13 17.25
C ILE A 181 7.91 5.65 17.83
N ASN A 182 7.46 4.46 17.47
CA ASN A 182 6.17 3.88 17.88
C ASN A 182 6.31 2.46 18.45
N ASP A 183 7.52 2.06 18.83
CA ASP A 183 7.86 0.74 19.37
C ASP A 183 8.11 0.73 20.89
N SER A 184 7.68 1.79 21.60
CA SER A 184 7.72 1.79 23.07
C SER A 184 6.66 0.83 23.62
N GLU A 185 6.99 0.15 24.73
CA GLU A 185 6.07 -0.79 25.38
C GLU A 185 4.74 -0.12 25.76
N GLU A 186 4.78 1.13 26.24
CA GLU A 186 3.58 1.91 26.57
C GLU A 186 2.68 2.15 25.34
N GLU A 187 3.24 2.54 24.20
CA GLU A 187 2.47 2.76 22.97
C GLU A 187 1.90 1.45 22.44
N ILE A 188 2.67 0.36 22.49
CA ILE A 188 2.22 -0.96 22.03
C ILE A 188 1.06 -1.49 22.89
N LEU A 189 1.13 -1.34 24.22
CA LEU A 189 0.06 -1.76 25.12
C LEU A 189 -1.23 -0.95 24.86
N ARG A 190 -1.12 0.37 24.65
CA ARG A 190 -2.28 1.19 24.25
C ARG A 190 -2.81 0.80 22.88
N MET A 191 -1.92 0.50 21.93
CA MET A 191 -2.29 0.06 20.59
C MET A 191 -3.12 -1.23 20.68
N ARG A 192 -2.71 -2.18 21.52
CA ARG A 192 -3.45 -3.40 21.77
C ARG A 192 -4.87 -3.13 22.27
N GLU A 193 -5.05 -2.26 23.27
CA GLU A 193 -6.38 -1.89 23.79
C GLU A 193 -7.30 -1.29 22.71
N VAL A 194 -6.73 -0.50 21.79
CA VAL A 194 -7.47 0.06 20.65
C VAL A 194 -7.80 -1.00 19.61
N VAL A 195 -6.86 -1.91 19.31
CA VAL A 195 -7.09 -3.02 18.37
C VAL A 195 -8.18 -3.97 18.87
N GLU A 196 -8.23 -4.23 20.17
CA GLU A 196 -9.31 -5.01 20.81
C GLU A 196 -10.69 -4.35 20.60
N GLN A 197 -10.78 -3.02 20.54
CA GLN A 197 -12.03 -2.30 20.23
C GLN A 197 -12.38 -2.26 18.74
N ILE A 198 -11.38 -2.29 17.86
CA ILE A 198 -11.57 -2.31 16.40
C ILE A 198 -12.00 -3.71 15.94
N GLU A 199 -11.62 -4.76 16.67
CA GLU A 199 -11.91 -6.17 16.35
C GLU A 199 -11.59 -6.56 14.90
N PRO A 200 -10.35 -6.34 14.40
CA PRO A 200 -10.01 -6.75 13.05
C PRO A 200 -9.96 -8.28 12.92
N ASP A 201 -10.19 -8.77 11.71
CA ASP A 201 -10.10 -10.19 11.36
C ASP A 201 -8.65 -10.67 11.35
N GLN A 202 -7.71 -9.82 10.92
CA GLN A 202 -6.27 -10.07 10.94
C GLN A 202 -5.50 -8.80 11.32
N ILE A 203 -4.33 -8.98 11.92
CA ILE A 203 -3.38 -7.90 12.22
C ILE A 203 -2.09 -8.18 11.47
N HIS A 204 -1.73 -7.32 10.53
CA HIS A 204 -0.49 -7.42 9.75
C HIS A 204 0.55 -6.45 10.32
N LEU A 205 1.54 -7.02 11.00
CA LEU A 205 2.64 -6.25 11.57
C LEU A 205 3.77 -6.11 10.56
N ASN A 206 4.22 -4.87 10.35
CA ASN A 206 5.23 -4.53 9.36
C ASN A 206 6.29 -3.63 9.97
N THR A 207 7.41 -3.48 9.28
CA THR A 207 8.45 -2.50 9.64
C THR A 207 9.05 -1.87 8.38
N VAL A 208 10.00 -0.95 8.54
CA VAL A 208 10.63 -0.20 7.44
C VAL A 208 11.57 -1.10 6.63
N VAL A 209 11.01 -2.02 5.86
CA VAL A 209 11.76 -3.00 5.05
C VAL A 209 12.04 -2.49 3.62
N ARG A 210 11.66 -1.25 3.32
CA ARG A 210 11.92 -0.60 2.03
C ARG A 210 12.38 0.83 2.24
N PRO A 211 13.13 1.41 1.28
CA PRO A 211 13.64 2.75 1.41
C PRO A 211 12.52 3.77 1.74
N PRO A 212 12.54 4.41 2.92
CA PRO A 212 11.49 5.30 3.38
C PRO A 212 11.61 6.72 2.77
N SER A 213 10.60 7.56 2.98
CA SER A 213 10.62 8.98 2.61
C SER A 213 11.63 9.77 3.46
N GLU A 214 11.73 9.44 4.75
CA GLU A 214 12.71 9.98 5.68
C GLU A 214 13.81 8.95 5.96
N ARG A 215 15.06 9.26 5.59
CA ARG A 215 16.18 8.29 5.64
C ARG A 215 16.51 7.77 7.03
N TRP A 216 16.09 8.47 8.08
CA TRP A 216 16.31 8.09 9.47
C TRP A 216 15.21 7.16 10.02
N ALA A 217 14.09 6.98 9.31
CA ALA A 217 13.10 5.98 9.67
C ALA A 217 13.74 4.58 9.52
N SER A 218 13.85 3.86 10.63
CA SER A 218 14.63 2.63 10.72
C SER A 218 13.74 1.44 11.06
N PRO A 219 14.04 0.23 10.57
CA PRO A 219 13.26 -0.95 10.89
C PRO A 219 13.58 -1.49 12.29
N LEU A 220 12.63 -2.27 12.81
CA LEU A 220 12.85 -3.21 13.90
C LEU A 220 13.45 -4.50 13.32
N ASN A 221 14.23 -5.21 14.12
CA ASN A 221 14.72 -6.53 13.73
C ASN A 221 13.65 -7.62 13.95
N GLN A 222 13.91 -8.84 13.45
CA GLN A 222 12.96 -9.95 13.57
C GLN A 222 12.58 -10.26 15.02
N GLU A 223 13.55 -10.33 15.94
CA GLU A 223 13.28 -10.65 17.35
C GLU A 223 12.38 -9.59 18.01
N GLU A 224 12.62 -8.31 17.72
CA GLU A 224 11.79 -7.18 18.17
C GLU A 224 10.37 -7.31 17.61
N MET A 225 10.21 -7.60 16.33
CA MET A 225 8.89 -7.79 15.70
C MET A 225 8.12 -8.99 16.25
N GLU A 226 8.80 -10.10 16.54
CA GLU A 226 8.14 -11.28 17.12
C GLU A 226 7.69 -11.05 18.56
N LYS A 227 8.48 -10.31 19.36
CA LYS A 227 8.05 -9.90 20.71
C LYS A 227 6.78 -9.05 20.65
N ILE A 228 6.69 -8.15 19.67
CA ILE A 228 5.48 -7.34 19.48
C ILE A 228 4.31 -8.21 19.02
N ARG A 229 4.52 -9.12 18.06
CA ARG A 229 3.49 -10.07 17.60
C ARG A 229 2.86 -10.83 18.77
N ASP A 230 3.68 -11.32 19.70
CA ASP A 230 3.21 -12.07 20.86
C ASP A 230 2.26 -11.25 21.76
N LEU A 231 2.39 -9.91 21.78
CA LEU A 231 1.49 -9.03 22.52
C LEU A 231 0.11 -8.87 21.85
N PHE A 232 0.03 -8.99 20.53
CA PHE A 232 -1.23 -8.92 19.77
C PHE A 232 -1.92 -10.29 19.57
N GLY A 233 -1.24 -11.38 19.94
CA GLY A 233 -1.78 -12.74 19.94
C GLY A 233 -1.92 -13.37 18.55
N GLU A 234 -2.71 -14.44 18.46
CA GLU A 234 -2.77 -15.33 17.29
C GLU A 234 -3.30 -14.66 16.01
N ARG A 235 -4.01 -13.54 16.13
CA ARG A 235 -4.49 -12.78 14.95
C ARG A 235 -3.38 -11.97 14.29
N ALA A 236 -2.23 -11.81 14.94
CA ALA A 236 -1.11 -11.03 14.45
C ALA A 236 -0.11 -11.87 13.68
N THR A 237 0.31 -11.37 12.52
CA THR A 237 1.35 -11.97 11.69
C THR A 237 2.34 -10.90 11.25
N VAL A 238 3.63 -11.18 11.40
CA VAL A 238 4.70 -10.34 10.86
C VAL A 238 4.79 -10.57 9.36
N ILE A 239 4.42 -9.57 8.56
CA ILE A 239 4.43 -9.66 7.10
C ILE A 239 5.86 -9.43 6.55
N SER A 240 6.66 -10.48 6.51
CA SER A 240 8.02 -10.45 5.95
C SER A 240 8.04 -10.41 4.41
N GLU A 241 9.17 -10.03 3.80
CA GLU A 241 9.37 -10.05 2.35
C GLU A 241 9.44 -11.47 1.74
N PHE A 242 9.31 -12.54 2.54
CA PHE A 242 9.69 -13.90 2.14
C PHE A 242 8.55 -14.80 1.65
N ASP A 243 7.30 -14.37 1.63
CA ASP A 243 6.19 -15.23 1.20
C ASP A 243 5.80 -15.13 -0.30
N ARG A 244 6.52 -15.96 -1.06
CA ARG A 244 6.07 -16.93 -2.09
C ARG A 244 4.80 -16.61 -2.91
N HIS A 245 4.98 -16.09 -4.12
CA HIS A 245 4.19 -16.53 -5.29
C HIS A 245 5.00 -16.41 -6.61
N PRO A 246 5.16 -17.51 -7.39
CA PRO A 246 5.79 -17.46 -8.71
C PRO A 246 4.80 -16.95 -9.79
N VAL A 247 5.00 -15.73 -10.31
CA VAL A 247 4.17 -15.09 -11.36
C VAL A 247 4.48 -15.54 -12.79
N LEU A 248 3.60 -16.24 -13.53
CA LEU A 248 3.83 -16.46 -14.97
C LEU A 248 3.64 -15.14 -15.73
N LEU A 249 4.49 -14.85 -16.73
CA LEU A 249 4.47 -13.57 -17.45
C LEU A 249 4.46 -13.74 -18.96
N ASP A 250 3.77 -12.78 -19.59
CA ASP A 250 3.59 -12.63 -21.02
C ASP A 250 4.55 -11.59 -21.66
N GLN A 251 4.69 -11.66 -22.98
CA GLN A 251 5.73 -11.00 -23.81
C GLN A 251 5.54 -9.47 -24.03
N GLU A 252 5.88 -8.63 -23.03
CA GLU A 252 6.15 -7.18 -23.26
C GLU A 252 7.66 -6.89 -23.08
N ASP A 253 8.15 -5.78 -23.67
CA ASP A 253 9.52 -5.27 -23.46
C ASP A 253 9.79 -5.03 -21.96
N SER A 254 10.82 -5.71 -21.45
CA SER A 254 11.20 -5.73 -20.03
C SER A 254 11.52 -4.34 -19.49
N LYS A 255 12.01 -3.40 -20.32
CA LYS A 255 12.38 -2.04 -19.86
C LYS A 255 11.17 -1.23 -19.41
N GLU A 256 10.10 -1.18 -20.21
CA GLU A 256 8.91 -0.39 -19.88
C GLU A 256 8.19 -0.93 -18.64
N LYS A 257 8.11 -2.27 -18.50
CA LYS A 257 7.56 -2.93 -17.31
C LYS A 257 8.32 -2.54 -16.04
N ILE A 258 9.65 -2.60 -16.06
CA ILE A 258 10.49 -2.19 -14.92
C ILE A 258 10.20 -0.74 -14.54
N LEU A 259 10.15 0.18 -15.50
CA LEU A 259 9.87 1.58 -15.23
C LEU A 259 8.46 1.80 -14.65
N LYS A 260 7.44 1.11 -15.14
CA LYS A 260 6.07 1.19 -14.60
C LYS A 260 6.01 0.72 -13.14
N ILE A 261 6.71 -0.37 -12.80
CA ILE A 261 6.76 -0.89 -11.43
C ILE A 261 7.54 0.06 -10.51
N LEU A 262 8.72 0.51 -10.94
CA LEU A 262 9.59 1.38 -10.14
C LEU A 262 9.05 2.80 -9.95
N LYS A 263 8.15 3.26 -10.82
CA LYS A 263 7.36 4.49 -10.62
C LYS A 263 6.46 4.45 -9.38
N ARG A 264 6.11 3.25 -8.89
CA ARG A 264 5.19 3.09 -7.76
C ARG A 264 5.91 2.77 -6.47
N ARG A 265 7.02 2.02 -6.53
CA ARG A 265 7.81 1.65 -5.35
C ARG A 265 9.25 1.28 -5.72
N PRO A 266 10.23 1.57 -4.85
CA PRO A 266 11.55 0.98 -4.95
C PRO A 266 11.49 -0.55 -4.79
N LEU A 267 12.30 -1.28 -5.55
CA LEU A 267 12.42 -2.74 -5.44
C LEU A 267 13.88 -3.19 -5.54
N SER A 268 14.23 -4.28 -4.87
CA SER A 268 15.56 -4.92 -4.99
C SER A 268 15.66 -5.70 -6.30
N LEU A 269 16.89 -6.05 -6.70
CA LEU A 269 17.13 -6.96 -7.84
C LEU A 269 16.40 -8.29 -7.64
N THR A 270 16.43 -8.80 -6.42
CA THR A 270 15.79 -10.07 -6.07
C THR A 270 14.27 -9.98 -6.20
N ASP A 271 13.65 -8.90 -5.74
CA ASP A 271 12.21 -8.68 -5.86
C ASP A 271 11.75 -8.52 -7.31
N LEU A 272 12.49 -7.73 -8.09
CA LEU A 272 12.21 -7.57 -9.52
C LEU A 272 12.36 -8.90 -10.25
N SER A 273 13.44 -9.66 -9.99
CA SER A 273 13.67 -10.95 -10.64
C SER A 273 12.56 -11.95 -10.33
N ARG A 274 12.13 -12.05 -9.06
CA ARG A 274 11.00 -12.93 -8.67
C ARG A 274 9.67 -12.47 -9.25
N GLY A 275 9.35 -11.18 -9.12
CA GLY A 275 8.10 -10.61 -9.59
C GLY A 275 7.97 -10.64 -11.11
N MET A 276 9.10 -10.53 -11.82
CA MET A 276 9.17 -10.56 -13.28
C MET A 276 9.50 -11.95 -13.86
N LYS A 277 9.80 -12.97 -13.04
CA LYS A 277 10.35 -14.26 -13.50
C LYS A 277 11.50 -14.14 -14.52
N ILE A 278 12.27 -13.05 -14.44
CA ILE A 278 13.43 -12.81 -15.29
C ILE A 278 14.67 -13.19 -14.47
N PRO A 279 15.62 -13.98 -15.02
CA PRO A 279 16.89 -14.27 -14.35
C PRO A 279 17.63 -13.01 -13.95
N LYS A 280 18.31 -13.05 -12.80
CA LYS A 280 19.02 -11.88 -12.25
C LYS A 280 20.02 -11.30 -13.26
N GLU A 281 20.75 -12.12 -14.01
CA GLU A 281 21.77 -11.61 -14.96
C GLU A 281 21.16 -10.85 -16.14
N GLU A 282 19.96 -11.22 -16.58
CA GLU A 282 19.23 -10.50 -17.63
C GLU A 282 18.66 -9.18 -17.10
N LEU A 283 18.11 -9.22 -15.88
CA LEU A 283 17.56 -8.06 -15.23
C LEU A 283 18.65 -7.01 -14.90
N GLU A 284 19.83 -7.45 -14.45
CA GLU A 284 20.98 -6.58 -14.19
C GLU A 284 21.41 -5.81 -15.43
N ARG A 285 21.48 -6.47 -16.60
CA ARG A 285 21.79 -5.79 -17.88
C ARG A 285 20.76 -4.71 -18.20
N THR A 286 19.48 -5.03 -18.00
CA THR A 286 18.37 -4.10 -18.26
C THR A 286 18.39 -2.91 -17.30
N LEU A 287 18.58 -3.16 -16.01
CA LEU A 287 18.69 -2.13 -14.98
C LEU A 287 19.92 -1.24 -15.20
N GLN A 288 21.05 -1.81 -15.58
CA GLN A 288 22.25 -1.06 -15.89
C GLN A 288 22.02 -0.12 -17.09
N ALA A 289 21.34 -0.58 -18.14
CA ALA A 289 20.96 0.28 -19.26
C ALA A 289 20.07 1.45 -18.81
N LEU A 290 19.05 1.18 -17.98
CA LEU A 290 18.16 2.22 -17.45
C LEU A 290 18.85 3.23 -16.53
N ILE A 291 19.90 2.82 -15.80
CA ILE A 291 20.75 3.70 -15.00
C ILE A 291 21.58 4.62 -15.89
N VAL A 292 22.18 4.07 -16.95
CA VAL A 292 22.95 4.85 -17.93
C VAL A 292 22.05 5.85 -18.66
N GLU A 293 20.82 5.44 -19.00
CA GLU A 293 19.77 6.31 -19.54
C GLU A 293 19.23 7.34 -18.52
N ARG A 294 19.73 7.32 -17.27
CA ARG A 294 19.30 8.17 -16.14
C ARG A 294 17.80 8.06 -15.79
N LYS A 295 17.12 6.99 -16.22
CA LYS A 295 15.70 6.77 -15.93
C LYS A 295 15.46 6.23 -14.53
N ILE A 296 16.43 5.49 -13.98
CA ILE A 296 16.40 4.95 -12.61
C ILE A 296 17.72 5.23 -11.90
N LYS A 297 17.71 5.18 -10.58
CA LYS A 297 18.89 5.31 -9.72
C LYS A 297 18.95 4.16 -8.71
N LYS A 298 20.15 3.89 -8.21
CA LYS A 298 20.40 2.95 -7.12
C LYS A 298 20.30 3.67 -5.78
N ARG A 299 19.63 3.04 -4.82
CA ARG A 299 19.57 3.48 -3.43
C ARG A 299 19.93 2.30 -2.54
N CYS A 300 21.01 2.43 -1.77
CA CYS A 300 21.35 1.45 -0.76
C CYS A 300 20.47 1.69 0.47
N PHE A 301 19.86 0.63 0.97
CA PHE A 301 19.10 0.64 2.21
C PHE A 301 19.43 -0.66 2.96
N GLU A 302 19.91 -0.51 4.19
CA GLU A 302 20.59 -1.59 4.93
C GLU A 302 21.73 -2.24 4.13
N SER A 303 21.71 -3.56 3.96
CA SER A 303 22.70 -4.35 3.21
C SER A 303 22.29 -4.64 1.76
N GLU A 304 21.13 -4.13 1.32
CA GLU A 304 20.59 -4.37 -0.02
C GLU A 304 20.57 -3.12 -0.92
N THR A 305 20.62 -3.36 -2.23
CA THR A 305 20.48 -2.29 -3.25
C THR A 305 19.07 -2.31 -3.84
N TYR A 306 18.38 -1.19 -3.70
CA TYR A 306 17.08 -0.94 -4.32
C TYR A 306 17.24 -0.04 -5.55
N TYR A 307 16.34 -0.23 -6.51
CA TYR A 307 16.21 0.59 -7.71
C TYR A 307 14.95 1.44 -7.59
N GLU A 308 15.03 2.72 -7.92
CA GLU A 308 13.89 3.65 -7.90
C GLU A 308 13.95 4.61 -9.10
N ILE A 309 12.84 5.23 -9.49
CA ILE A 309 12.84 6.21 -10.58
C ILE A 309 13.75 7.39 -10.21
N SER A 310 14.56 7.82 -11.17
CA SER A 310 15.25 9.10 -11.06
C SER A 310 14.21 10.20 -11.15
N GLU A 311 13.99 10.93 -10.06
CA GLU A 311 13.33 12.23 -10.16
C GLU A 311 14.12 13.05 -11.19
N GLY A 312 13.44 13.49 -12.25
CA GLY A 312 14.04 14.40 -13.22
C GLY A 312 14.50 15.68 -12.50
N PRO A 313 15.38 16.47 -13.14
CA PRO A 313 15.84 17.74 -12.58
C PRO A 313 14.70 18.68 -12.18
#